data_AF-A0A2E8WP34-F1
#
_entry.id   AF-A0A2E8WP34-F1
#
_cell.length_a   1.000
_cell.length_b   1.000
_cell.length_c   1.000
_cell.angle_alpha   90.00
_cell.angle_beta   90.00
_cell.angle_gamma   90.00
#
_symmetry.space_group_name_H-M   'P 1'
#
loop_
_entity.id
_entity.type
_entity.pdbx_description
1 polymer ?
#
loop_
_entity_poly.entity_id
_entity_poly.type
_entity_poly.pdbx_seq_one_letter_code
_entity_poly.pdbx_strand_id
1 'polypeptide(L)'
;FAEMAFALGLLAAGLSSALTAPLAASLTLEGAFHRDSQPSRWLFRCTWAVVLLCGAGFAVTSRQPVELILIAQVTNALLLPLLALILIVLAARTSIMGQHASRAWQSGVAVLAAMVCGYLSVQRFL
;
A
#
# COMPACT_ATOMS: atom_id res chain seq x y z
N PHE A 1 -21.25 -17.54 16.94
CA PHE A 1 -20.06 -17.98 16.18
C PHE A 1 -19.69 -17.02 15.07
N ALA A 2 -20.64 -16.59 14.21
CA ALA A 2 -20.38 -15.65 13.11
C ALA A 2 -19.78 -14.30 13.58
N GLU A 3 -20.30 -13.71 14.66
CA GLU A 3 -19.78 -12.43 15.20
C GLU A 3 -18.34 -12.52 15.69
N MET A 4 -17.98 -13.59 16.39
CA MET A 4 -16.60 -13.82 16.85
C MET A 4 -15.65 -14.05 15.67
N ALA A 5 -16.07 -14.83 14.68
CA ALA A 5 -15.28 -15.05 13.47
C ALA A 5 -15.06 -13.73 12.70
N PHE A 6 -16.11 -12.91 12.60
CA PHE A 6 -16.03 -11.59 11.99
C PHE A 6 -15.09 -10.65 12.76
N ALA A 7 -15.22 -10.58 14.09
CA ALA A 7 -14.37 -9.74 14.94
C ALA A 7 -12.89 -10.15 14.86
N LEU A 8 -12.60 -11.46 14.89
CA LEU A 8 -11.24 -11.98 14.73
C LEU A 8 -10.68 -11.69 13.34
N GLY A 9 -11.48 -11.86 12.29
CA GLY A 9 -11.09 -11.53 10.92
C GLY A 9 -10.80 -10.04 10.74
N LEU A 10 -11.65 -9.18 11.29
CA LEU A 10 -11.47 -7.73 11.23
C LEU A 10 -10.23 -7.28 12.02
N LEU A 11 -9.99 -7.86 13.20
CA LEU A 11 -8.79 -7.62 13.98
C LEU A 11 -7.52 -8.06 13.23
N ALA A 12 -7.52 -9.27 12.66
CA ALA A 12 -6.38 -9.80 11.92
C ALA A 12 -6.06 -8.96 10.68
N ALA A 13 -7.09 -8.57 9.92
CA ALA A 13 -6.94 -7.68 8.77
C ALA A 13 -6.39 -6.30 9.18
N GLY A 14 -6.91 -5.73 10.27
CA GLY A 14 -6.45 -4.45 10.83
C GLY A 14 -4.97 -4.50 11.27
N LEU A 15 -4.58 -5.55 12.01
CA LEU A 15 -3.19 -5.74 12.45
C LEU A 15 -2.23 -5.91 11.28
N SER A 16 -2.58 -6.72 10.27
CA SER A 16 -1.76 -6.91 9.07
C SER A 16 -1.54 -5.58 8.32
N SER A 17 -2.59 -4.79 8.15
CA SER A 17 -2.50 -3.47 7.52
C SER A 17 -1.65 -2.48 8.33
N ALA A 18 -1.85 -2.44 9.65
CA ALA A 18 -1.13 -1.55 10.56
C ALA A 18 0.38 -1.82 10.61
N LEU A 19 0.81 -3.07 10.40
CA LEU A 19 2.24 -3.42 10.30
C LEU A 19 2.82 -3.10 8.91
N THR A 20 2.03 -3.26 7.85
CA THR A 20 2.48 -3.06 6.47
C THR A 20 2.73 -1.57 6.17
N ALA A 21 1.89 -0.67 6.69
CA ALA A 21 2.03 0.77 6.47
C ALA A 21 3.38 1.37 6.92
N PRO A 22 3.84 1.17 8.17
CA PRO A 22 5.12 1.72 8.62
C PRO A 22 6.32 1.06 7.92
N LEU A 23 6.24 -0.23 7.57
CA LEU A 23 7.26 -0.92 6.77
C LEU A 23 7.40 -0.30 5.37
N ALA A 24 6.28 -0.11 4.67
CA ALA A 24 6.28 0.49 3.35
C ALA A 24 6.80 1.94 3.39
N ALA A 25 6.38 2.72 4.39
CA ALA A 25 6.83 4.10 4.57
C ALA A 25 8.34 4.16 4.88
N SER A 26 8.86 3.30 5.75
CA SER A 26 10.27 3.33 6.11
C SER A 26 11.17 2.90 4.95
N LEU A 27 10.79 1.86 4.18
CA LEU A 27 11.55 1.42 3.00
C LEU A 27 11.55 2.47 1.89
N THR A 28 10.42 3.16 1.67
CA THR A 28 10.33 4.22 0.67
C THR A 28 11.11 5.47 1.08
N LEU A 29 11.04 5.88 2.34
CA LEU A 29 11.83 7.01 2.85
C LEU A 29 13.33 6.72 2.87
N GLU A 30 13.74 5.51 3.25
CA GLU A 30 15.14 5.10 3.15
C GLU A 30 15.62 5.12 1.70
N GLY A 31 14.85 4.54 0.77
CA GLY A 31 15.19 4.58 -0.66
C GLY A 31 15.21 5.98 -1.28
N ALA A 32 14.40 6.92 -0.77
CA ALA A 32 14.36 8.29 -1.25
C ALA A 32 15.48 9.18 -0.68
N PHE A 33 15.85 8.99 0.61
CA PHE A 33 16.81 9.85 1.31
C PHE A 33 18.24 9.28 1.38
N HIS A 34 18.45 7.96 1.36
CA HIS A 34 19.78 7.38 1.50
C HIS A 34 20.41 7.04 0.15
N ARG A 35 21.42 7.84 -0.22
CA ARG A 35 22.30 7.61 -1.37
C ARG A 35 23.53 6.76 -1.02
N ASP A 36 23.85 6.61 0.27
CA ASP A 36 25.06 5.96 0.77
C ASP A 36 24.76 4.91 1.86
N SER A 37 24.66 3.66 1.40
CA SER A 37 25.11 2.38 1.99
C SER A 37 24.83 1.97 3.45
N GLN A 38 24.32 2.81 4.35
CA GLN A 38 23.97 2.38 5.71
C GLN A 38 22.52 2.73 6.07
N PRO A 39 21.66 1.74 6.40
CA PRO A 39 20.28 2.00 6.79
C PRO A 39 20.25 2.78 8.11
N SER A 40 19.64 3.97 8.09
CA SER A 40 19.46 4.77 9.31
C SER A 40 18.40 4.12 10.20
N ARG A 41 18.86 3.31 11.15
CA ARG A 41 18.03 2.69 12.19
C ARG A 41 17.15 3.70 12.92
N TRP A 42 17.60 4.95 13.03
CA TRP A 42 16.83 6.05 13.59
C TRP A 42 15.66 6.44 12.68
N LEU A 43 15.90 6.73 11.40
CA LEU A 43 14.87 7.10 10.43
C LEU A 43 13.79 6.01 10.32
N PHE A 44 14.21 4.75 10.26
CA PHE A 44 13.31 3.59 10.23
C PHE A 44 12.37 3.56 11.44
N ARG A 45 12.92 3.65 12.65
CA ARG A 45 12.15 3.59 13.91
C ARG A 45 11.25 4.80 14.10
N CYS A 46 11.72 5.99 13.73
CA CYS A 46 10.91 7.21 13.78
C CYS A 46 9.73 7.13 12.82
N THR A 47 9.94 6.67 11.58
CA THR A 47 8.86 6.49 10.61
C THR A 47 7.80 5.53 11.14
N TRP A 48 8.23 4.40 11.70
CA TRP A 48 7.35 3.45 12.37
C TRP A 48 6.53 4.08 13.49
N ALA A 49 7.19 4.78 14.41
CA ALA A 49 6.53 5.43 15.52
C ALA A 49 5.52 6.47 15.04
N VAL A 50 5.88 7.31 14.07
CA VAL A 50 5.00 8.34 13.52
C VAL A 50 3.76 7.73 12.88
N VAL A 51 3.93 6.73 12.00
CA VAL A 51 2.79 6.09 11.31
C VAL A 51 1.86 5.42 12.31
N LEU A 52 2.40 4.67 13.28
CA LEU A 52 1.59 4.00 14.31
C LEU A 52 0.89 4.99 15.25
N LEU A 53 1.57 6.05 15.68
CA LEU A 53 0.98 7.07 16.55
C LEU A 53 -0.12 7.85 15.83
N CYS A 54 0.06 8.18 14.55
CA CYS A 54 -0.99 8.79 13.75
C CYS A 54 -2.20 7.86 13.64
N GLY A 55 -2.00 6.59 13.26
CA GLY A 55 -3.09 5.62 13.14
C GLY A 55 -3.83 5.38 14.46
N ALA A 56 -3.08 5.20 15.55
CA ALA A 56 -3.65 5.03 16.89
C ALA A 56 -4.40 6.28 17.37
N GLY A 57 -3.86 7.48 17.11
CA GLY A 57 -4.50 8.75 17.44
C GLY A 57 -5.85 8.93 16.75
N PHE A 58 -5.93 8.60 15.45
CA PHE A 58 -7.19 8.59 14.72
C PHE A 58 -8.17 7.53 15.25
N ALA A 59 -7.68 6.33 15.56
CA ALA A 59 -8.51 5.26 16.10
C ALA A 59 -9.18 5.65 17.42
N VAL A 60 -8.44 6.31 18.34
CA VAL A 60 -8.97 6.72 19.66
C VAL A 60 -9.90 7.93 19.57
N THR A 61 -9.64 8.88 18.66
CA THR A 61 -10.40 10.15 18.59
C THR A 61 -11.66 10.03 17.73
N SER A 62 -11.69 9.08 16.80
CA SER A 62 -12.79 8.96 15.84
C SER A 62 -14.10 8.51 16.48
N ARG A 63 -15.19 9.23 16.19
CA ARG A 63 -16.55 8.83 16.60
C ARG A 63 -17.26 7.94 15.59
N GLN A 64 -16.78 7.92 14.34
CA GLN A 64 -17.32 7.13 13.24
C GLN A 64 -16.19 6.29 12.59
N PRO A 65 -15.78 5.18 13.22
CA PRO A 65 -14.67 4.35 12.73
C PRO A 65 -14.91 3.78 11.32
N VAL A 66 -16.18 3.58 10.94
CA VAL A 66 -16.55 3.13 9.59
C VAL A 66 -16.19 4.18 8.53
N GLU A 67 -16.39 5.47 8.80
CA GLU A 67 -16.03 6.53 7.86
C GLU A 67 -14.52 6.62 7.65
N LEU A 68 -13.73 6.44 8.71
CA LEU A 68 -12.27 6.37 8.59
C LEU A 68 -11.83 5.21 7.70
N ILE A 69 -12.44 4.04 7.86
CA ILE A 69 -12.16 2.88 7.00
C ILE A 69 -12.52 3.20 5.55
N LEU A 70 -13.67 3.85 5.30
CA LEU A 70 -14.07 4.23 3.94
C LEU A 70 -13.09 5.21 3.29
N ILE A 71 -12.64 6.25 4.01
CA ILE A 71 -11.66 7.21 3.49
C ILE A 71 -10.33 6.51 3.16
N ALA A 72 -9.88 5.58 4.01
CA ALA A 72 -8.68 4.79 3.75
C ALA A 72 -8.83 3.93 2.49
N GLN A 73 -10.01 3.33 2.26
CA GLN A 73 -10.28 2.55 1.05
C GLN A 73 -10.34 3.42 -0.21
N VAL A 74 -10.97 4.60 -0.16
CA VAL A 74 -10.98 5.56 -1.28
C VAL A 74 -9.55 5.95 -1.65
N THR A 75 -8.72 6.24 -0.65
CA THR A 75 -7.32 6.60 -0.85
C THR A 75 -6.54 5.45 -1.51
N ASN A 76 -6.72 4.21 -1.04
CA ASN A 76 -6.09 3.03 -1.63
C ASN A 76 -6.56 2.78 -3.07
N ALA A 77 -7.85 2.93 -3.36
CA ALA A 77 -8.40 2.77 -4.70
C ALA A 77 -7.84 3.82 -5.67
N LEU A 78 -7.65 5.05 -5.22
CA LEU A 78 -7.07 6.13 -6.03
C LEU A 78 -5.57 5.91 -6.32
N LEU A 79 -4.80 5.44 -5.33
CA LEU A 79 -3.35 5.23 -5.47
C LEU A 79 -2.99 4.01 -6.31
N LEU A 80 -3.82 2.96 -6.28
CA LEU A 80 -3.55 1.69 -6.94
C LEU A 80 -3.29 1.78 -8.46
N PRO A 81 -4.10 2.46 -9.29
CA PRO A 81 -3.83 2.57 -10.73
C PRO A 81 -2.53 3.32 -11.03
N LEU A 82 -2.19 4.33 -10.23
CA LEU A 82 -0.93 5.07 -10.36
C LEU A 82 0.28 4.17 -10.09
N LEU A 83 0.28 3.45 -8.97
CA LEU A 83 1.36 2.53 -8.60
C LEU A 83 1.46 1.36 -9.57
N ALA A 84 0.33 0.79 -10.01
CA ALA A 84 0.30 -0.30 -10.98
C ALA A 84 0.95 0.11 -12.31
N LEU A 85 0.64 1.31 -12.82
CA LEU A 85 1.26 1.83 -14.04
C LEU A 85 2.78 1.94 -13.91
N ILE A 86 3.26 2.51 -12.81
CA ILE A 86 4.70 2.64 -12.53
C ILE A 86 5.36 1.25 -12.50
N LEU A 87 4.77 0.31 -11.77
CA LEU A 87 5.31 -1.05 -11.64
C LEU A 87 5.33 -1.80 -12.97
N ILE A 88 4.28 -1.70 -13.79
CA ILE A 88 4.23 -2.32 -15.12
C ILE A 88 5.35 -1.76 -16.01
N VAL A 89 5.52 -0.43 -16.04
CA VAL A 89 6.58 0.21 -16.83
C VAL A 89 7.96 -0.22 -16.35
N LEU A 90 8.18 -0.27 -15.04
CA LEU A 90 9.48 -0.67 -14.48
C LEU A 90 9.77 -2.15 -14.72
N ALA A 91 8.76 -3.01 -14.57
CA ALA A 91 8.88 -4.46 -14.75
C ALA A 91 9.09 -4.85 -16.22
N ALA A 92 8.60 -4.06 -17.18
CA ALA A 92 8.82 -4.27 -18.60
C ALA A 92 10.20 -3.78 -19.09
N ARG A 93 10.88 -2.92 -18.32
CA ARG A 93 12.20 -2.37 -18.70
C ARG A 93 13.31 -3.39 -18.46
N THR A 94 13.90 -3.89 -19.54
CA THR A 94 15.10 -4.75 -19.52
C THR A 94 16.31 -4.06 -18.89
N SER A 95 16.40 -2.72 -18.96
CA SER A 95 17.48 -1.97 -18.31
C SER A 95 17.44 -2.03 -16.78
N ILE A 96 16.28 -2.34 -16.19
CA ILE A 96 16.08 -2.40 -14.73
C ILE A 96 15.98 -3.85 -14.26
N MET A 97 15.16 -4.66 -14.93
CA MET A 97 14.92 -6.06 -14.55
C MET A 97 15.89 -7.06 -15.19
N GLY A 98 16.72 -6.63 -16.15
CA GLY A 98 17.66 -7.50 -16.86
C GLY A 98 16.95 -8.69 -17.51
N GLN A 99 17.44 -9.89 -17.22
CA GLN A 99 16.88 -11.15 -17.71
C GLN A 99 15.48 -11.49 -17.13
N HIS A 100 15.05 -10.81 -16.07
CA HIS A 100 13.74 -11.04 -15.42
C HIS A 100 12.68 -10.04 -15.87
N ALA A 101 12.93 -9.27 -16.94
CA ALA A 101 11.94 -8.35 -17.48
C ALA A 101 10.67 -9.09 -17.92
N SER A 102 9.53 -8.45 -17.69
CA SER A 102 8.22 -9.01 -17.99
C SER A 102 8.08 -9.30 -19.49
N ARG A 103 7.68 -10.53 -19.82
CA ARG A 103 7.36 -10.90 -21.21
C ARG A 103 6.10 -10.14 -21.68
N ALA A 104 5.92 -10.03 -22.99
CA ALA A 104 4.78 -9.30 -23.58
C ALA A 104 3.42 -9.79 -23.05
N TRP A 105 3.24 -11.11 -22.88
CA TRP A 105 2.03 -11.69 -22.27
C TRP A 105 1.82 -11.25 -20.80
N GLN A 106 2.87 -11.27 -19.98
CA GLN A 106 2.79 -10.89 -18.56
C GLN A 106 2.44 -9.40 -18.42
N SER A 107 3.07 -8.56 -19.24
CA SER A 107 2.74 -7.13 -19.32
C SER A 107 1.30 -6.91 -19.79
N GLY A 108 0.82 -7.68 -20.78
CA GLY A 108 -0.56 -7.61 -21.26
C GLY A 108 -1.59 -7.95 -20.19
N VAL A 109 -1.37 -9.02 -19.42
CA VAL A 109 -2.23 -9.39 -18.27
C VAL A 109 -2.19 -8.32 -17.20
N ALA A 110 -1.01 -7.79 -16.87
CA ALA A 110 -0.86 -6.74 -15.87
C ALA A 110 -1.57 -5.43 -16.28
N VAL A 111 -1.49 -5.06 -17.56
CA VAL A 111 -2.22 -3.90 -18.11
C VAL A 111 -3.73 -4.12 -18.07
N LEU A 112 -4.21 -5.31 -18.43
CA LEU A 112 -5.63 -5.64 -18.31
C LEU A 112 -6.12 -5.55 -16.86
N ALA A 113 -5.36 -6.11 -15.92
CA ALA A 113 -5.68 -6.03 -14.49
C ALA A 113 -5.69 -4.56 -14.01
N ALA A 114 -4.69 -3.77 -14.39
CA ALA A 114 -4.63 -2.34 -14.03
C ALA A 114 -5.80 -1.55 -14.63
N MET A 115 -6.22 -1.84 -15.86
CA MET A 115 -7.39 -1.21 -16.48
C MET A 115 -8.68 -1.57 -15.75
N VAL A 116 -8.88 -2.85 -15.40
CA VAL A 116 -10.06 -3.30 -14.63
C VAL A 116 -10.08 -2.64 -13.25
N CYS A 117 -8.96 -2.65 -12.54
CA CYS A 117 -8.84 -2.00 -11.23
C CYS A 117 -9.08 -0.49 -11.33
N GLY A 118 -8.51 0.19 -12.33
CA GLY A 118 -8.71 1.62 -12.55
C GLY A 118 -10.18 1.95 -12.86
N TYR A 119 -10.82 1.18 -13.74
CA TYR A 119 -12.23 1.32 -14.06
C TYR A 119 -13.13 1.16 -12.83
N LEU A 120 -12.90 0.11 -12.03
CA LEU A 120 -13.65 -0.14 -10.81
C LEU A 120 -13.41 0.96 -9.77
N SER A 121 -12.19 1.48 -9.67
CA SER A 121 -11.84 2.55 -8.74
C SER A 121 -12.59 3.83 -9.08
N VAL A 122 -12.70 4.16 -10.38
CA VAL A 122 -13.52 5.29 -10.83
C VAL A 122 -14.99 5.04 -10.49
N GLN A 123 -15.58 3.91 -10.91
CA GLN A 123 -17.02 3.71 -10.72
C GLN A 123 -17.50 3.60 -9.26
N ARG A 124 -16.66 3.08 -8.36
CA ARG A 124 -17.05 2.81 -6.98
C ARG A 124 -16.70 3.95 -6.02
N PHE A 125 -15.72 4.78 -6.35
CA PHE A 125 -15.15 5.73 -5.40
C PHE A 125 -14.96 7.16 -5.95
N LEU A 126 -15.11 7.42 -7.25
CA LEU A 126 -15.09 8.75 -7.88
C LEU A 126 -16.44 9.11 -8.51
#